data_AF-A0A7C2X9L1-F1
#
_entry.id   AF-A0A7C2X9L1-F1
#
_cell.length_a   1.000
_cell.length_b   1.000
_cell.length_c   1.000
_cell.angle_alpha   90.00
_cell.angle_beta   90.00
_cell.angle_gamma   90.00
#
_symmetry.space_group_name_H-M   'P 1'
#
loop_
_entity.id
_entity.type
_entity.pdbx_description
1 polymer ?
#
loop_
_entity_poly.entity_id
_entity_poly.type
_entity_poly.pdbx_seq_one_letter_code
_entity_poly.pdbx_strand_id
1 'polypeptide(L)'
;MAEIFAGIESCSFDLVATNPTHFLVVRRKFPLSGVVATLLNLDSAGKIQRQLSGAIVARDDRPDLNSLMDIRNRRIAAPSLEHMGGYRAQVYELHLAGINLPEDIDSLQLIGVHQEAIRAAFARSCLTW
;
A
#
# COMPACT_ATOMS: atom_id res chain seq x y z
N MET A 1 -9.94 2.96 -8.75
CA MET A 1 -10.59 3.85 -7.76
C MET A 1 -11.63 4.76 -8.42
N ALA A 2 -11.34 5.35 -9.58
CA ALA A 2 -12.25 6.22 -10.32
C ALA A 2 -13.63 5.60 -10.63
N GLU A 3 -13.69 4.32 -11.03
CA GLU A 3 -14.96 3.66 -11.38
C GLU A 3 -15.92 3.54 -10.19
N ILE A 4 -15.41 3.22 -9.00
CA ILE A 4 -16.27 3.14 -7.80
C ILE A 4 -16.81 4.52 -7.46
N PHE A 5 -15.99 5.57 -7.55
CA PHE A 5 -16.47 6.94 -7.33
C PHE A 5 -17.53 7.35 -8.34
N ALA A 6 -17.29 7.12 -9.63
CA ALA A 6 -18.23 7.45 -10.69
C ALA A 6 -19.58 6.75 -10.47
N GLY A 7 -19.58 5.46 -10.12
CA GLY A 7 -20.82 4.74 -9.88
C GLY A 7 -21.55 5.15 -8.60
N ILE A 8 -20.81 5.57 -7.55
CA ILE A 8 -21.43 6.18 -6.36
C ILE A 8 -22.07 7.53 -6.72
N GLU A 9 -21.35 8.38 -7.46
CA GLU A 9 -21.84 9.70 -7.91
C GLU A 9 -23.08 9.59 -8.78
N SER A 10 -23.14 8.59 -9.66
CA SER A 10 -24.30 8.35 -10.52
C SER A 10 -25.42 7.55 -9.83
N CYS A 11 -25.32 7.25 -8.53
CA CYS A 11 -26.25 6.40 -7.80
C CYS A 11 -26.51 5.05 -8.50
N SER A 12 -25.48 4.45 -9.12
CA SER A 12 -25.61 3.22 -9.89
C SER A 12 -25.35 1.95 -9.07
N PHE A 13 -25.11 2.08 -7.76
CA PHE A 13 -24.80 0.97 -6.87
C PHE A 13 -25.70 0.98 -5.63
N ASP A 14 -26.28 -0.17 -5.31
CA ASP A 14 -26.97 -0.39 -4.04
C ASP A 14 -26.02 -0.77 -2.91
N LEU A 15 -24.93 -1.48 -3.24
CA LEU A 15 -23.91 -1.94 -2.30
C LEU A 15 -22.51 -1.77 -2.91
N VAL A 16 -21.56 -1.33 -2.09
CA VAL A 16 -20.14 -1.20 -2.46
C VAL A 16 -19.29 -1.94 -1.44
N ALA A 17 -18.60 -2.99 -1.89
CA ALA A 17 -17.56 -3.65 -1.11
C ALA A 17 -16.21 -3.01 -1.45
N THR A 18 -15.48 -2.51 -0.45
CA THR A 18 -14.19 -1.87 -0.68
C THR A 18 -13.26 -1.98 0.52
N ASN A 19 -11.99 -1.60 0.34
CA ASN A 19 -11.01 -1.67 1.41
C ASN A 19 -11.27 -0.58 2.48
N PRO A 20 -10.78 -0.77 3.72
CA PRO A 20 -11.09 0.14 4.84
C PRO A 20 -10.68 1.60 4.58
N THR A 21 -9.54 1.82 3.95
CA THR A 21 -9.03 3.15 3.62
C THR A 21 -9.93 3.86 2.60
N HIS A 22 -10.39 3.15 1.59
CA HIS A 22 -11.29 3.68 0.57
C HIS A 22 -12.67 3.97 1.16
N PHE A 23 -13.18 3.11 2.05
CA PHE A 23 -14.43 3.36 2.79
C PHE A 23 -14.39 4.69 3.54
N LEU A 24 -13.27 5.01 4.22
CA LEU A 24 -13.13 6.29 4.93
C LEU A 24 -13.19 7.49 3.99
N VAL A 25 -12.56 7.40 2.81
CA VAL A 25 -12.59 8.47 1.81
C VAL A 25 -14.00 8.66 1.25
N VAL A 26 -14.65 7.56 0.86
CA VAL A 26 -15.99 7.56 0.29
C VAL A 26 -17.01 8.12 1.28
N ARG A 27 -17.03 7.62 2.53
CA ARG A 27 -17.97 8.07 3.57
C ARG A 27 -17.83 9.56 3.90
N ARG A 28 -16.62 10.12 3.72
CA ARG A 28 -16.40 11.57 3.90
C ARG A 28 -16.96 12.40 2.74
N LYS A 29 -16.95 11.85 1.52
CA LYS A 29 -17.36 12.56 0.30
C LYS A 29 -18.86 12.41 0.00
N PHE A 30 -19.45 11.27 0.33
CA PHE A 30 -20.82 10.93 -0.06
C PHE A 30 -21.67 10.60 1.18
N PRO A 31 -22.96 10.97 1.18
CA PRO A 31 -23.89 10.66 2.26
C PRO A 31 -24.34 9.18 2.17
N LEU A 32 -23.41 8.25 2.42
CA LEU A 32 -23.70 6.81 2.41
C LEU A 32 -24.23 6.33 3.76
N SER A 33 -25.00 5.25 3.72
CA SER A 33 -25.26 4.41 4.87
C SER A 33 -23.94 3.86 5.46
N GLY A 34 -23.94 3.58 6.76
CA GLY A 34 -22.74 3.09 7.47
C GLY A 34 -22.26 1.70 7.01
N VAL A 35 -21.23 1.17 7.67
CA VAL A 35 -20.75 -0.20 7.39
C VAL A 35 -21.87 -1.20 7.66
N VAL A 36 -22.28 -1.95 6.63
CA VAL A 36 -23.29 -3.00 6.76
C VAL A 36 -22.65 -4.35 7.12
N ALA A 37 -21.53 -4.68 6.47
CA ALA A 37 -20.78 -5.92 6.69
C ALA A 37 -19.31 -5.76 6.30
N THR A 38 -18.44 -6.56 6.92
CA THR A 38 -17.02 -6.68 6.57
C THR A 38 -16.71 -8.14 6.26
N LEU A 39 -16.16 -8.42 5.08
CA LEU A 39 -15.65 -9.75 4.75
C LEU A 39 -14.32 -9.97 5.48
N LEU A 40 -14.22 -11.06 6.25
CA LEU A 40 -13.01 -11.45 6.96
C LEU A 40 -12.45 -12.74 6.36
N ASN A 41 -11.14 -12.77 6.16
CA ASN A 41 -10.46 -13.97 5.69
C ASN A 41 -10.07 -14.87 6.87
N LEU A 42 -9.98 -16.17 6.61
CA LEU A 42 -9.38 -17.14 7.52
C LEU A 42 -7.95 -17.42 7.05
N ASP A 43 -7.03 -17.64 7.99
CA ASP A 43 -5.71 -18.19 7.66
C ASP A 43 -5.77 -19.70 7.43
N SER A 44 -4.61 -20.29 7.10
CA SER A 44 -4.47 -21.73 6.89
C SER A 44 -4.83 -22.59 8.11
N ALA A 45 -4.85 -22.01 9.32
CA ALA A 45 -5.26 -22.67 10.54
C ALA A 45 -6.74 -22.42 10.89
N GLY A 46 -7.50 -21.74 10.02
CA GLY A 46 -8.90 -21.41 10.23
C GLY A 46 -9.15 -20.21 11.15
N LYS A 47 -8.13 -19.42 11.48
CA LYS A 47 -8.27 -18.26 12.37
C LYS A 47 -8.63 -16.99 11.59
N ILE A 48 -9.59 -16.26 12.13
CA ILE A 48 -10.06 -14.98 11.59
C ILE A 48 -8.93 -13.95 11.55
N GLN A 49 -8.70 -13.39 10.36
CA GLN A 49 -7.78 -12.29 10.12
C GLN A 49 -8.53 -10.96 10.15
N ARG A 50 -8.20 -10.12 11.14
CA ARG A 50 -8.78 -8.77 11.31
C ARG A 50 -7.80 -7.65 10.96
N GLN A 51 -6.62 -8.02 10.50
CA GLN A 51 -5.50 -7.11 10.27
C GLN A 51 -5.07 -7.22 8.81
N LEU A 52 -4.66 -6.09 8.26
CA LEU A 52 -3.98 -6.01 6.98
C LEU A 52 -2.51 -5.70 7.25
N SER A 53 -1.61 -6.47 6.67
CA SER A 53 -0.17 -6.26 6.77
C SER A 53 0.42 -5.82 5.43
N GLY A 54 1.60 -5.24 5.49
CA GLY A 54 2.47 -4.99 4.34
C GLY A 54 3.81 -5.67 4.52
N ALA A 55 4.67 -5.57 3.51
CA ALA A 55 6.06 -5.98 3.59
C ALA A 55 6.95 -4.90 2.97
N ILE A 56 8.14 -4.73 3.55
CA ILE A 56 9.28 -4.08 2.92
C ILE A 56 10.23 -5.20 2.55
N VAL A 57 10.67 -5.22 1.30
CA VAL A 57 11.53 -6.28 0.76
C VAL A 57 12.79 -5.68 0.18
N ALA A 58 13.90 -6.38 0.37
CA ALA A 58 15.19 -6.07 -0.22
C ALA A 58 15.75 -7.35 -0.87
N ARG A 59 16.66 -7.20 -1.82
CA ARG A 59 17.37 -8.34 -2.43
C ARG A 59 18.35 -8.93 -1.43
N ASP A 60 18.55 -10.25 -1.45
CA ASP A 60 19.53 -10.89 -0.55
C ASP A 60 20.97 -10.41 -0.80
N ASP A 61 21.26 -10.03 -2.06
CA ASP A 61 22.58 -9.52 -2.47
C ASP A 61 22.84 -8.07 -2.00
N ARG A 62 22.00 -7.52 -1.13
CA ARG A 62 22.10 -6.20 -0.52
C ARG A 62 22.21 -6.30 1.00
N PRO A 63 23.35 -6.79 1.53
CA PRO A 63 23.59 -6.84 2.99
C PRO A 63 23.68 -5.46 3.63
N ASP A 64 23.74 -4.39 2.83
CA ASP A 64 23.62 -3.01 3.27
C ASP A 64 22.17 -2.58 3.58
N LEU A 65 21.17 -3.44 3.34
CA LEU A 65 19.74 -3.16 3.58
C LEU A 65 19.17 -4.16 4.61
N ASN A 66 19.48 -3.97 5.89
CA ASN A 66 19.10 -4.90 6.97
C ASN A 66 18.23 -4.27 8.07
N SER A 67 17.94 -2.97 7.98
CA SER A 67 17.08 -2.25 8.90
C SER A 67 16.28 -1.16 8.18
N LEU A 68 15.26 -0.62 8.84
CA LEU A 68 14.50 0.52 8.30
C LEU A 68 15.41 1.73 8.02
N MET A 69 16.45 1.96 8.84
CA MET A 69 17.37 3.09 8.70
C MET A 69 18.15 3.07 7.38
N ASP A 70 18.39 1.88 6.84
CA ASP A 70 19.22 1.69 5.65
C ASP A 70 18.52 2.15 4.36
N ILE A 71 17.23 2.46 4.45
CA ILE A 71 16.43 3.00 3.35
C ILE A 71 16.81 4.47 3.03
N ARG A 72 17.53 5.15 3.92
CA ARG A 72 17.91 6.54 3.69
C ARG A 72 18.78 6.69 2.45
N ASN A 73 18.49 7.71 1.65
CA ASN A 73 19.16 7.95 0.37
C ASN A 73 19.09 6.75 -0.59
N ARG A 74 18.08 5.88 -0.45
CA ARG A 74 17.84 4.76 -1.38
C ARG A 74 16.68 5.07 -2.29
N ARG A 75 16.67 4.37 -3.42
CA ARG A 75 15.53 4.33 -4.32
C ARG A 75 14.57 3.24 -3.86
N ILE A 76 13.29 3.58 -3.82
CA ILE A 76 12.21 2.71 -3.36
C ILE A 76 11.19 2.56 -4.47
N ALA A 77 10.69 1.34 -4.66
CA ALA A 77 9.52 1.08 -5.49
C ALA A 77 8.30 0.80 -4.62
N ALA A 78 7.16 1.40 -4.96
CA ALA A 78 5.87 1.15 -4.35
C ALA A 78 4.77 1.06 -5.42
N PRO A 79 3.64 0.38 -5.15
CA PRO A 79 2.52 0.32 -6.10
C PRO A 79 1.89 1.70 -6.33
N SER A 80 1.36 2.33 -5.28
CA SER A 80 0.89 3.72 -5.32
C SER A 80 0.77 4.30 -3.91
N LEU A 81 0.60 5.62 -3.80
CA LEU A 81 0.37 6.32 -2.52
C LEU A 81 -0.96 5.94 -1.84
N GLU A 82 -1.85 5.27 -2.55
CA GLU A 82 -3.19 4.90 -2.07
C GLU A 82 -3.24 3.50 -1.45
N HIS A 83 -2.25 2.66 -1.73
CA HIS A 83 -2.24 1.28 -1.27
C HIS A 83 -1.89 1.21 0.24
N MET A 84 -2.83 0.70 1.03
CA MET A 84 -2.67 0.60 2.48
C MET A 84 -1.49 -0.30 2.86
N GLY A 85 -1.50 -1.56 2.42
CA GLY A 85 -0.44 -2.52 2.70
C GLY A 85 0.75 -2.47 1.73
N GLY A 86 0.74 -1.58 0.74
CA GLY A 86 1.84 -1.44 -0.23
C GLY A 86 2.64 -0.15 -0.08
N TYR A 87 2.14 0.81 0.70
CA TYR A 87 2.79 2.10 0.90
C TYR A 87 2.46 2.68 2.27
N ARG A 88 1.19 2.89 2.61
CA ARG A 88 0.82 3.69 3.79
C ARG A 88 1.26 3.05 5.11
N ALA A 89 1.08 1.75 5.28
CA ALA A 89 1.53 1.04 6.47
C ALA A 89 3.06 1.15 6.60
N GLN A 90 3.79 0.99 5.51
CA GLN A 90 5.24 1.05 5.45
C GLN A 90 5.75 2.46 5.75
N VAL A 91 5.14 3.50 5.17
CA VAL A 91 5.46 4.90 5.49
C VAL A 91 5.18 5.20 6.96
N TYR A 92 4.12 4.64 7.54
CA TYR A 92 3.85 4.81 8.96
C TYR A 92 4.92 4.15 9.84
N GLU A 93 5.35 2.93 9.51
CA GLU A 93 6.47 2.27 10.22
C GLU A 93 7.79 3.06 10.08
N LEU A 94 8.08 3.59 8.89
CA LEU A 94 9.24 4.45 8.64
C LEU A 94 9.16 5.74 9.46
N HIS A 95 7.99 6.37 9.52
CA HIS A 95 7.76 7.58 10.32
C HIS A 95 7.97 7.32 11.81
N LEU A 96 7.45 6.21 12.35
CA LEU A 96 7.69 5.80 13.74
C LEU A 96 9.18 5.55 14.01
N ALA A 97 9.94 5.14 13.00
CA ALA A 97 11.38 4.98 13.07
C ALA A 97 12.16 6.30 12.86
N GLY A 98 11.49 7.44 12.66
CA GLY A 98 12.13 8.74 12.42
C GLY A 98 12.68 8.90 11.00
N ILE A 99 12.03 8.28 10.02
CA ILE A 99 12.31 8.40 8.59
C ILE A 99 11.07 8.97 7.91
N ASN A 100 11.19 10.16 7.33
CA ASN A 100 10.10 10.86 6.68
C ASN A 100 10.27 10.77 5.16
N LEU A 101 9.21 10.32 4.50
CA LEU A 101 9.15 10.23 3.04
C LEU A 101 8.33 11.39 2.48
N PRO A 102 8.76 11.98 1.35
CA PRO A 102 9.87 11.56 0.49
C PRO A 102 11.25 12.13 0.85
N GLU A 103 11.40 12.88 1.94
CA GLU A 103 12.58 13.70 2.21
C GLU A 103 13.85 12.90 2.50
N ASP A 104 13.73 11.75 3.18
CA ASP A 104 14.87 10.95 3.62
C ASP A 104 15.35 9.90 2.60
N ILE A 105 14.76 9.86 1.40
CA ILE A 105 15.04 8.85 0.36
C ILE A 105 15.58 9.51 -0.90
N ASP A 106 16.24 8.75 -1.77
CA ASP A 106 16.74 9.28 -3.05
C ASP A 106 15.59 9.49 -4.05
N SER A 107 14.75 8.47 -4.23
CA SER A 107 13.52 8.61 -5.01
C SER A 107 12.50 7.52 -4.72
N LEU A 108 11.22 7.85 -4.94
CA LEU A 108 10.09 6.94 -4.86
C LEU A 108 9.50 6.70 -6.26
N GLN A 109 9.59 5.46 -6.74
CA GLN A 109 8.98 5.02 -7.98
C GLN A 109 7.61 4.40 -7.72
N LEU A 110 6.57 4.96 -8.33
CA LEU A 110 5.19 4.44 -8.25
C LEU A 110 4.90 3.60 -9.49
N ILE A 111 4.79 2.28 -9.32
CA ILE A 111 4.81 1.28 -10.42
C ILE A 111 3.44 0.58 -10.55
N GLY A 112 2.38 1.19 -10.04
CA GLY A 112 1.00 0.74 -10.20
C GLY A 112 0.60 -0.35 -9.22
N VAL A 113 0.83 -1.62 -9.57
CA VAL A 113 0.35 -2.78 -8.78
C VAL A 113 1.49 -3.44 -8.01
N HIS A 114 1.13 -4.20 -6.96
CA HIS A 114 2.09 -4.84 -6.05
C HIS A 114 3.13 -5.70 -6.80
N GLN A 115 2.70 -6.51 -7.77
CA GLN A 115 3.58 -7.41 -8.51
C GLN A 115 4.69 -6.66 -9.27
N GLU A 116 4.36 -5.51 -9.84
CA GLU A 116 5.31 -4.70 -10.61
C GLU A 116 6.29 -3.95 -9.70
N ALA A 117 5.83 -3.47 -8.54
CA ALA A 117 6.72 -2.90 -7.53
C ALA A 117 7.78 -3.93 -7.07
N ILE A 118 7.37 -5.18 -6.82
CA ILE A 118 8.29 -6.27 -6.50
C ILE A 118 9.21 -6.57 -7.68
N ARG A 119 8.69 -6.71 -8.89
CA ARG A 119 9.52 -6.98 -10.08
C ARG A 119 10.58 -5.90 -10.28
N ALA A 120 10.23 -4.62 -10.14
CA ALA A 120 11.17 -3.52 -10.26
C ALA A 120 12.27 -3.56 -9.19
N ALA A 121 11.92 -3.88 -7.94
CA ALA A 121 12.90 -3.98 -6.86
C ALA A 121 13.91 -5.13 -7.05
N PHE A 122 13.52 -6.18 -7.77
CA PHE A 122 14.34 -7.39 -8.00
C PHE A 122 14.87 -7.51 -9.43
N ALA A 123 14.46 -6.65 -10.36
CA ALA A 123 14.97 -6.63 -11.72
C ALA A 123 16.48 -6.32 -11.70
N ARG A 124 17.28 -7.28 -12.15
CA ARG A 124 18.69 -7.05 -12.48
C ARG A 124 18.75 -6.40 -13.86
N SER A 125 18.69 -5.07 -13.91
CA SER A 125 18.73 -4.34 -15.18
C SER A 125 19.98 -3.48 -15.27
N CYS A 126 20.66 -3.53 -16.43
CA CYS A 126 21.70 -2.62 -16.92
C CYS A 126 21.26 -1.14 -17.04
N LEU A 127 20.14 -0.76 -16.42
CA LEU A 127 19.71 0.62 -16.31
C LEU A 127 20.58 1.25 -15.23
N THR A 128 21.38 2.23 -15.64
CA THR A 128 22.25 3.04 -14.80
C THR A 128 21.58 3.37 -13.47
N TRP A 129 22.00 2.66 -12.43
CA TRP A 129 21.66 2.94 -11.04
C TRP A 129 22.59 4.04 -10.55
#